data_AF-A0A9X5X5X2-F1
#
_entry.id   AF-A0A9X5X5X2-F1
#
_cell.length_a   1.000
_cell.length_b   1.000
_cell.length_c   1.000
_cell.angle_alpha   90.00
_cell.angle_beta   90.00
_cell.angle_gamma   90.00
#
_symmetry.space_group_name_H-M   'P 1'
#
loop_
_entity.id
_entity.type
_entity.pdbx_description
1 polymer ?
#
loop_
_entity_poly.entity_id
_entity_poly.type
_entity_poly.pdbx_seq_one_letter_code
_entity_poly.pdbx_strand_id
1 'polypeptide(L)' 'QDELAATIGATREAVAKALKLLRTQHVVRTGNRMVEILDPELLALLADGHQE' A
#
# COMPACT_ATOMS: atom_id res chain seq x y z
N GLN A 1 7.87 0.28 -6.74
CA GLN A 1 8.02 0.19 -5.28
C GLN A 1 9.12 1.15 -4.84
N ASP A 2 10.24 1.18 -5.56
CA ASP A 2 11.34 2.13 -5.33
C ASP A 2 10.87 3.59 -5.33
N GLU A 3 10.03 3.98 -6.29
CA GLU A 3 9.46 5.32 -6.35
C GLU A 3 8.56 5.65 -5.15
N LEU A 4 7.66 4.72 -4.77
CA LEU A 4 6.84 4.88 -3.56
C LEU A 4 7.71 5.00 -2.31
N ALA A 5 8.70 4.12 -2.17
CA ALA A 5 9.63 4.10 -1.05
C ALA A 5 10.39 5.43 -0.93
N ALA A 6 10.88 5.96 -2.05
CA ALA A 6 11.53 7.27 -2.10
C ALA A 6 10.59 8.41 -1.68
N THR A 7 9.34 8.40 -2.14
CA THR A 7 8.36 9.46 -1.84
C THR A 7 7.97 9.52 -0.36
N ILE A 8 7.80 8.37 0.31
CA ILE A 8 7.36 8.32 1.71
C ILE A 8 8.51 8.10 2.72
N GLY A 9 9.77 8.16 2.26
CA GLY A 9 10.93 7.95 3.12
C GLY A 9 11.02 6.54 3.73
N ALA A 10 10.50 5.53 3.02
CA ALA A 10 10.51 4.13 3.45
C ALA A 10 11.51 3.30 2.65
N THR A 11 11.78 2.06 3.08
CA THR A 11 12.55 1.12 2.27
C THR A 11 11.66 0.44 1.22
N ARG A 12 12.27 0.01 0.13
CA ARG A 12 11.60 -0.79 -0.91
C ARG A 12 10.95 -2.04 -0.32
N GLU A 13 11.65 -2.71 0.59
CA GLU A 13 11.21 -3.94 1.26
C GLU A 13 9.99 -3.68 2.15
N ALA A 14 9.97 -2.55 2.87
CA ALA A 14 8.84 -2.16 3.69
C ALA A 14 7.60 -1.92 2.82
N VAL A 15 7.74 -1.18 1.72
CA VAL A 15 6.65 -0.96 0.74
C VAL A 15 6.20 -2.29 0.12
N ALA A 16 7.13 -3.17 -0.22
CA ALA A 16 6.82 -4.49 -0.78
C ALA A 16 6.00 -5.35 0.20
N LYS A 17 6.38 -5.33 1.48
CA LYS A 17 5.68 -6.04 2.54
C LYS A 17 4.28 -5.48 2.76
N ALA A 18 4.13 -4.16 2.82
CA ALA A 18 2.83 -3.51 2.98
C ALA A 18 1.88 -3.83 1.81
N LEU A 19 2.33 -3.66 0.56
CA LEU A 19 1.53 -3.99 -0.62
C LEU A 19 1.16 -5.48 -0.70
N LYS A 20 2.04 -6.37 -0.20
CA LYS A 20 1.72 -7.79 -0.08
C LYS A 20 0.57 -8.02 0.91
N LEU A 21 0.62 -7.39 2.09
CA LEU A 21 -0.42 -7.53 3.11
C LEU A 21 -1.77 -6.99 2.62
N LEU A 22 -1.79 -5.82 1.98
CA LEU A 22 -3.02 -5.24 1.42
C LEU A 22 -3.62 -6.12 0.32
N ARG A 23 -2.78 -6.74 -0.52
CA ARG A 23 -3.23 -7.69 -1.55
C ARG A 23 -3.78 -8.97 -0.95
N THR A 24 -3.14 -9.53 0.09
CA THR A 24 -3.66 -10.73 0.78
C THR A 24 -5.06 -10.48 1.37
N GLN A 25 -5.32 -9.26 1.82
CA GLN A 25 -6.61 -8.85 2.37
C GLN A 25 -7.61 -8.39 1.30
N HIS A 26 -7.28 -8.49 0.01
CA HIS A 26 -8.12 -8.04 -1.11
C HIS A 26 -8.48 -6.54 -1.08
N VAL A 27 -7.67 -5.72 -0.42
CA VAL A 27 -7.86 -4.25 -0.37
C VAL A 27 -7.33 -3.58 -1.64
N VAL A 28 -6.27 -4.15 -2.23
CA VAL A 28 -5.65 -3.66 -3.47
C VAL A 28 -5.33 -4.81 -4.43
N ARG A 29 -5.25 -4.48 -5.71
CA ARG A 29 -4.62 -5.30 -6.75
C ARG A 29 -3.37 -4.59 -7.26
N THR A 30 -2.30 -5.34 -7.51
CA THR A 30 -1.04 -4.81 -8.04
C THR A 30 -0.78 -5.37 -9.44
N GLY A 31 -0.53 -4.50 -10.42
CA GLY A 31 -0.11 -4.83 -11.78
C GLY A 31 1.25 -4.22 -12.13
N ASN A 32 1.68 -4.33 -13.40
CA ASN A 32 2.93 -3.70 -13.83
C ASN A 32 2.85 -2.18 -13.69
N ARG A 33 3.65 -1.61 -12.77
CA ARG A 33 3.67 -0.16 -12.44
C ARG A 33 2.30 0.44 -12.06
N MET A 34 1.37 -0.38 -11.58
CA MET A 34 0.01 0.06 -11.26
C MET A 34 -0.48 -0.61 -9.96
N VAL A 35 -1.24 0.15 -9.17
CA VAL A 35 -1.95 -0.33 -7.99
C VAL A 35 -3.40 0.12 -8.13
N GLU A 36 -4.32 -0.83 -8.18
CA GLU A 36 -5.77 -0.61 -8.20
C GLU A 36 -6.30 -0.77 -6.78
N ILE A 37 -7.07 0.22 -6.31
CA ILE A 37 -7.74 0.18 -5.00
C ILE A 37 -9.08 -0.54 -5.20
N LEU A 38 -9.26 -1.66 -4.51
CA LEU A 38 -10.49 -2.46 -4.58
C LEU A 38 -11.50 -2.07 -3.50
N ASP A 39 -10.99 -1.67 -2.33
CA ASP A 39 -11.79 -1.19 -1.19
C ASP A 39 -11.22 0.15 -0.67
N PRO A 40 -11.73 1.28 -1.19
CA PRO A 40 -11.25 2.61 -0.80
C PRO A 40 -11.56 2.96 0.67
N GLU A 41 -12.69 2.50 1.20
CA GLU A 41 -13.13 2.82 2.56
C GLU A 41 -12.22 2.14 3.60
N LEU A 42 -11.96 0.85 3.42
CA LEU A 42 -11.04 0.12 4.28
C LEU A 42 -9.60 0.65 4.17
N LEU A 43 -9.16 1.01 2.96
CA LEU A 43 -7.82 1.59 2.78
C LEU A 43 -7.68 2.93 3.51
N ALA A 44 -8.72 3.79 3.48
CA ALA A 44 -8.73 5.05 4.21
C ALA A 44 -8.68 4.82 5.72
N LEU A 45 -9.49 3.90 6.25
CA LEU A 45 -9.48 3.56 7.68
C LEU A 45 -8.11 3.07 8.16
N LEU A 46 -7.44 2.23 7.36
CA LEU A 46 -6.09 1.74 7.66
C LEU A 46 -5.05 2.88 7.63
N ALA A 47 -5.23 3.88 6.76
CA ALA A 47 -4.35 5.04 6.68
C ALA A 47 -4.53 6.00 7.87
N ASP A 48 -5.77 6.25 8.28
CA ASP A 48 -6.09 7.11 9.43
C ASP A 48 -5.55 6.54 10.74
N GLY A 49 -5.59 5.21 10.91
CA GLY A 49 -5.01 4.54 12.08
C GLY A 49 -3.48 4.68 12.23
N HIS A 50 -2.79 5.26 11.24
CA HIS A 50 -1.35 5.57 11.30
C HIS A 50 -1.04 7.03 11.65
N GLN A 51 -2.05 7.89 11.85
CA GLN A 51 -1.85 9.33 12.15
C GLN A 51 -1.78 9.68 13.65
N GLU A 52 -1.82 8.69 14.56
CA GLU A 52 -1.73 8.87 16.02
C GLU A 52 -0.31 8.63 16.59
#